data_AF-A0A7W1U2V6-F1
#
_entry.id   AF-A0A7W1U2V6-F1
#
_cell.length_a   1.000
_cell.length_b   1.000
_cell.length_c   1.000
_cell.angle_alpha   90.00
_cell.angle_beta   90.00
_cell.angle_gamma   90.00
#
_symmetry.space_group_name_H-M   'P 1'
#
loop_
_entity.id
_entity.type
_entity.pdbx_description
1 polymer ?
#
loop_
_entity_poly.entity_id
_entity_poly.type
_entity_poly.pdbx_seq_one_letter_code
_entity_poly.pdbx_strand_id
1 'polypeptide(L)'
;MGSLRRYEVFLPLLFNDGSPVPETLLVETFRELRTEFAAASWETHTLRGEWESGGVVYNDNLTRFFVDVPDEPEHREFFKSLKETLKTRFQQLDVWITSHPIDVI
;
A
#
# COMPACT_ATOMS: atom_id res chain seq x y z
N MET A 1 13.16 23.77 -1.69
CA MET A 1 12.43 22.58 -1.22
C MET A 1 13.19 21.36 -1.73
N GLY A 2 13.40 20.33 -0.89
CA GLY A 2 13.98 19.07 -1.35
C GLY A 2 13.07 18.39 -2.38
N SER A 3 13.60 17.46 -3.17
CA SER A 3 12.78 16.62 -4.03
C SER A 3 11.77 15.85 -3.19
N LEU A 4 10.53 15.78 -3.66
CA LEU A 4 9.46 15.00 -3.03
C LEU A 4 9.26 13.69 -3.77
N ARG A 5 8.76 12.70 -3.03
CA ARG A 5 8.41 11.38 -3.55
C ARG A 5 7.06 10.95 -3.02
N ARG A 6 6.20 10.47 -3.91
CA ARG A 6 4.98 9.76 -3.53
C ARG A 6 5.29 8.29 -3.37
N TYR A 7 4.83 7.70 -2.27
CA TYR A 7 4.72 6.26 -2.11
C TYR A 7 3.26 5.85 -2.18
N GLU A 8 2.96 4.85 -3.00
CA GLU A 8 1.61 4.29 -3.14
C GLU A 8 1.62 2.84 -2.65
N VAL A 9 0.75 2.52 -1.71
CA VAL A 9 0.58 1.19 -1.11
C VAL A 9 -0.77 0.63 -1.57
N PHE A 10 -0.73 -0.49 -2.27
CA PHE A 10 -1.91 -1.17 -2.79
C PHE A 10 -2.28 -2.31 -1.84
N LEU A 11 -3.38 -2.14 -1.10
CA LEU A 11 -3.83 -3.11 -0.12
C LEU A 11 -5.01 -3.92 -0.65
N PRO A 12 -5.03 -5.24 -0.42
CA PRO A 12 -6.14 -6.09 -0.83
C PRO A 12 -7.41 -5.79 -0.03
N LEU A 13 -8.55 -5.92 -0.70
CA LEU A 13 -9.88 -5.96 -0.10
C LEU A 13 -10.38 -7.40 0.09
N LEU A 14 -9.69 -8.38 -0.51
CA LEU A 14 -9.94 -9.81 -0.35
C LEU A 14 -8.63 -10.52 0.04
N PHE A 15 -8.69 -11.44 1.00
CA PHE A 15 -7.60 -12.37 1.24
C PHE A 15 -7.42 -13.32 0.03
N ASN A 16 -6.29 -14.03 -0.02
CA ASN A 16 -6.00 -14.98 -1.10
C ASN A 16 -7.01 -16.13 -1.21
N ASP A 17 -7.78 -16.41 -0.16
CA ASP A 17 -8.88 -17.39 -0.16
C ASP A 17 -10.21 -16.80 -0.65
N GLY A 18 -10.24 -15.51 -0.99
CA GLY A 18 -11.41 -14.77 -1.45
C GLY A 18 -12.29 -14.18 -0.34
N SER A 19 -11.98 -14.41 0.93
CA SER A 19 -12.72 -13.80 2.03
C SER A 19 -12.40 -12.31 2.18
N PRO A 20 -13.34 -11.46 2.64
CA PRO A 20 -13.12 -10.02 2.73
C PRO A 20 -12.11 -9.66 3.81
N VAL A 21 -11.23 -8.71 3.49
CA VAL A 21 -10.29 -8.13 4.46
C VAL A 21 -11.07 -7.22 5.44
N PRO A 22 -10.92 -7.41 6.77
CA PRO A 22 -11.53 -6.53 7.75
C PRO A 22 -11.06 -5.09 7.60
N GLU A 23 -11.99 -4.14 7.59
CA GLU A 23 -11.69 -2.70 7.51
C GLU A 23 -10.77 -2.23 8.65
N THR A 24 -10.83 -2.88 9.81
CA THR A 24 -9.94 -2.58 10.94
C THR A 24 -8.45 -2.71 10.59
N LEU A 25 -8.06 -3.69 9.74
CA LEU A 25 -6.68 -3.84 9.28
C LEU A 25 -6.25 -2.69 8.35
N LEU A 26 -7.17 -2.21 7.52
CA LEU A 26 -6.97 -1.05 6.65
C LEU A 26 -6.79 0.22 7.50
N VAL A 27 -7.69 0.43 8.47
CA VAL A 27 -7.63 1.58 9.40
C VAL A 27 -6.35 1.58 10.22
N GLU A 28 -5.92 0.42 10.72
CA GLU A 28 -4.67 0.28 11.48
C GLU A 28 -3.46 0.64 10.62
N THR A 29 -3.41 0.11 9.40
CA THR A 29 -2.34 0.42 8.43
C THR A 29 -2.33 1.90 8.04
N PHE A 30 -3.50 2.50 7.82
CA PHE A 30 -3.61 3.92 7.52
C PHE A 30 -3.10 4.79 8.68
N ARG A 31 -3.44 4.41 9.92
CA ARG A 31 -2.97 5.12 11.12
C ARG A 31 -1.46 5.00 11.31
N GLU A 32 -0.87 3.86 11.00
CA GLU A 32 0.59 3.65 11.01
C GLU A 32 1.28 4.65 10.06
N LEU A 33 0.84 4.70 8.79
CA LEU A 33 1.37 5.66 7.80
C LEU A 33 1.21 7.12 8.25
N ARG A 34 0.01 7.49 8.72
CA ARG A 34 -0.27 8.86 9.20
C ARG A 34 0.57 9.22 10.42
N THR A 35 0.86 8.24 11.29
CA THR A 35 1.66 8.48 12.51
C THR A 35 3.12 8.68 12.16
N GLU A 36 3.66 7.90 11.24
CA GLU A 36 5.05 8.00 10.79
C GLU A 36 5.30 9.33 10.04
N PHE A 37 4.46 9.65 9.07
CA PHE A 37 4.72 10.76 8.14
C PHE A 37 3.93 12.04 8.43
N ALA A 38 3.16 12.06 9.52
CA ALA A 38 2.19 13.11 9.85
C ALA A 38 1.12 13.38 8.77
N ALA A 39 1.10 12.62 7.68
CA ALA A 39 0.17 12.72 6.57
C ALA A 39 -0.02 11.37 5.89
N ALA A 40 -1.25 11.08 5.48
CA ALA A 40 -1.58 9.96 4.61
C ALA A 40 -2.93 10.22 3.95
N SER A 41 -3.11 9.71 2.73
CA SER A 41 -4.36 9.75 1.98
C SER A 41 -4.83 8.34 1.66
N TRP A 42 -6.15 8.15 1.65
CA TRP A 42 -6.80 6.87 1.38
C TRP A 42 -7.85 7.07 0.29
N GLU A 43 -7.68 6.39 -0.84
CA GLU A 43 -8.71 6.26 -1.86
C GLU A 43 -9.73 5.19 -1.51
N THR A 44 -11.00 5.58 -1.38
CA THR A 44 -12.10 4.68 -1.02
C THR A 44 -12.70 3.93 -2.21
N HIS A 45 -12.25 4.22 -3.43
CA HIS A 45 -12.67 3.50 -4.63
C HIS A 45 -11.92 2.17 -4.74
N THR A 46 -12.64 1.11 -5.14
CA THR A 46 -12.03 -0.18 -5.44
C THR A 46 -11.34 -0.13 -6.79
N LEU A 47 -10.03 -0.36 -6.79
CA LEU A 47 -9.26 -0.68 -7.97
C LEU A 47 -9.47 -2.17 -8.26
N ARG A 48 -10.00 -2.51 -9.43
CA ARG A 48 -10.23 -3.91 -9.84
C ARG A 48 -9.17 -4.33 -10.83
N GLY A 49 -8.50 -5.43 -10.56
CA GLY A 49 -7.55 -6.09 -11.43
C GLY A 49 -7.67 -7.61 -11.35
N GLU A 50 -6.89 -8.28 -12.19
CA GLU A 50 -6.70 -9.72 -12.16
C GLU A 50 -5.22 -10.00 -12.45
N TRP A 51 -4.65 -11.03 -11.85
CA TRP A 51 -3.30 -11.49 -12.18
C TRP A 51 -3.25 -13.01 -12.21
N GLU A 52 -2.34 -13.56 -13.02
CA GLU A 52 -2.15 -15.00 -13.16
C GLU A 52 -0.81 -15.42 -12.55
N SER A 53 -0.81 -16.52 -11.80
CA SER A 53 0.41 -17.19 -11.34
C SER A 53 0.22 -18.69 -11.29
N GLY A 54 1.16 -19.42 -11.89
CA GLY A 54 1.09 -20.88 -11.96
C GLY A 54 -0.17 -21.42 -12.65
N GLY A 55 -0.76 -20.66 -13.58
CA GLY A 55 -2.00 -21.00 -14.27
C GLY A 55 -3.29 -20.77 -13.45
N VAL A 56 -3.19 -20.13 -12.29
CA VAL A 56 -4.35 -19.71 -11.47
C VAL A 56 -4.54 -18.20 -11.62
N VAL A 57 -5.77 -17.79 -11.95
CA VAL A 57 -6.16 -16.37 -11.99
C VAL A 57 -6.67 -15.95 -10.62
N TYR A 58 -6.14 -14.84 -10.13
CA TYR A 58 -6.50 -14.22 -8.86
C TYR A 58 -7.20 -12.91 -9.13
N ASN A 59 -8.37 -12.71 -8.50
CA ASN A 59 -9.06 -11.42 -8.49
C ASN A 59 -8.32 -10.47 -7.55
N ASP A 60 -8.06 -9.26 -8.02
CA ASP A 60 -7.30 -8.24 -7.30
C ASP A 60 -8.18 -7.00 -7.07
N ASN A 61 -8.97 -7.06 -6.00
CA ASN A 61 -9.72 -5.89 -5.54
C ASN A 61 -8.85 -5.15 -4.53
N LEU A 62 -8.42 -3.94 -4.87
CA LEU A 62 -7.47 -3.16 -4.09
C LEU A 62 -8.07 -1.83 -3.62
N THR A 63 -7.53 -1.33 -2.52
CA THR A 63 -7.59 0.08 -2.13
C THR A 63 -6.18 0.65 -2.12
N ARG A 64 -6.05 1.97 -2.32
CA ARG A 64 -4.75 2.65 -2.39
C ARG A 64 -4.58 3.64 -1.25
N PHE A 65 -3.49 3.48 -0.51
CA PHE A 65 -2.99 4.51 0.39
C PHE A 65 -1.80 5.20 -0.26
N PHE A 66 -1.64 6.49 -0.03
CA PHE A 66 -0.45 7.20 -0.47
C PHE A 66 0.00 8.26 0.51
N VAL A 67 1.31 8.48 0.53
CA VAL A 67 1.98 9.54 1.29
C VAL A 67 2.93 10.28 0.36
N ASP A 68 3.06 11.58 0.60
CA ASP A 68 3.98 12.48 -0.10
C ASP A 68 5.01 12.96 0.91
N VAL A 69 6.28 12.59 0.70
CA VAL A 69 7.36 12.79 1.67
C VAL A 69 8.62 13.29 0.97
N PRO A 70 9.58 13.90 1.69
CA PRO A 70 10.92 14.14 1.16
C PRO A 70 11.54 12.86 0.56
N ASP A 71 12.25 12.97 -0.57
CA ASP A 71 12.94 11.83 -1.18
C ASP A 71 14.23 11.50 -0.41
N GLU A 72 14.05 10.80 0.71
CA GLU A 72 15.11 10.41 1.65
C GLU A 72 15.26 8.88 1.70
N PRO A 73 16.50 8.34 1.80
CA PRO A 73 16.75 6.90 1.89
C PRO A 73 16.00 6.22 3.04
N GLU A 74 15.82 6.90 4.15
CA GLU A 74 15.15 6.42 5.37
C GLU A 74 13.68 6.06 5.08
N HIS A 75 12.98 6.88 4.30
CA HIS A 75 11.61 6.60 3.89
C HIS A 75 11.54 5.36 3.00
N ARG A 76 12.53 5.15 2.13
CA ARG A 76 12.59 3.95 1.30
C ARG A 76 12.77 2.68 2.14
N GLU A 77 13.61 2.73 3.17
CA GLU A 77 13.81 1.60 4.08
C GLU A 77 12.57 1.34 4.95
N PHE A 78 11.85 2.39 5.37
CA PHE A 78 10.55 2.25 6.01
C PHE A 78 9.58 1.46 5.12
N PHE A 79 9.41 1.86 3.85
CA PHE A 79 8.45 1.20 2.96
C PHE A 79 8.84 -0.24 2.61
N LYS A 80 10.13 -0.56 2.51
CA LYS A 80 10.60 -1.96 2.38
C LYS A 80 10.20 -2.79 3.60
N SER A 81 10.38 -2.25 4.80
CA SER A 81 10.04 -2.93 6.05
C SER A 81 8.52 -3.09 6.19
N LEU A 82 7.77 -2.02 5.88
CA LEU A 82 6.31 -2.04 5.86
C LEU A 82 5.78 -3.12 4.92
N LYS A 83 6.36 -3.27 3.71
CA LYS A 83 5.96 -4.30 2.75
C LYS A 83 5.94 -5.70 3.36
N GLU A 84 6.99 -6.08 4.10
CA GLU A 84 7.07 -7.39 4.75
C GLU A 84 6.05 -7.55 5.88
N THR A 85 5.81 -6.50 6.67
CA THR A 85 4.74 -6.47 7.67
C THR A 85 3.36 -6.66 7.02
N LEU A 86 3.09 -5.97 5.90
CA LEU A 86 1.80 -6.02 5.21
C LEU A 86 1.54 -7.40 4.59
N LYS A 87 2.55 -8.05 4.01
CA LYS A 87 2.42 -9.42 3.49
C LYS A 87 1.90 -10.37 4.56
N THR A 88 2.45 -10.27 5.78
CA THR A 88 1.99 -11.08 6.92
C THR A 88 0.59 -10.66 7.39
N ARG A 89 0.37 -9.35 7.62
CA ARG A 89 -0.88 -8.79 8.15
C ARG A 89 -2.08 -9.08 7.26
N PHE A 90 -1.90 -9.01 5.94
CA PHE A 90 -2.95 -9.22 4.94
C PHE A 90 -2.90 -10.61 4.29
N GLN A 91 -2.03 -11.52 4.78
CA GLN A 91 -1.90 -12.89 4.28
C GLN A 91 -1.69 -12.96 2.76
N GLN A 92 -0.92 -12.03 2.21
CA GLN A 92 -0.63 -11.92 0.78
C GLN A 92 0.73 -12.51 0.45
N LEU A 93 0.86 -13.07 -0.75
CA LEU A 93 2.14 -13.52 -1.28
C LEU A 93 3.07 -12.34 -1.54
N ASP A 94 2.51 -11.25 -2.06
CA ASP A 94 3.20 -9.98 -2.19
C ASP A 94 2.23 -8.80 -1.98
N VAL A 95 2.79 -7.65 -1.64
CA VAL A 95 2.07 -6.38 -1.57
C VAL A 95 2.79 -5.38 -2.46
N TRP A 96 2.08 -4.80 -3.42
CA TRP A 96 2.66 -3.80 -4.30
C TRP A 96 2.77 -2.46 -3.58
N ILE A 97 3.99 -1.93 -3.56
CA ILE A 97 4.31 -0.58 -3.15
C ILE A 97 5.13 0.05 -4.27
N THR A 98 4.64 1.14 -4.82
CA THR A 98 5.36 1.90 -5.85
C THR A 98 5.81 3.24 -5.31
N SER A 99 6.81 3.84 -5.95
CA SER A 99 7.21 5.20 -5.61
C SER A 99 7.71 5.97 -6.81
N HIS A 100 7.34 7.24 -6.92
CA HIS A 100 7.73 8.11 -8.01
C HIS A 100 7.99 9.55 -7.52
N PRO A 101 8.96 10.27 -8.11
CA PRO A 101 9.15 11.68 -7.81
C PRO A 101 7.88 12.48 -8.13
N ILE A 102 7.61 13.52 -7.33
CA ILE A 102 6.50 14.44 -7.56
C ILE A 102 6.96 15.89 -7.43
N ASP A 103 6.27 16.78 -8.14
CA ASP A 103 6.39 18.22 -8.00
C ASP A 103 5.12 18.78 -7.36
N VAL A 104 5.27 19.73 -6.43
CA VAL A 104 4.16 20.43 -5.76
C VAL A 104 4.23 21.92 -6.12
N ILE A 105 3.08 22.50 -6.48
CA ILE A 105 2.93 23.89 -6.94
C ILE A 105 2.31 24.76 -5.85
#